data_AF-A0A842TCC6-F1
#
_entry.id   AF-A0A842TCC6-F1
#
_cell.length_a   1.000
_cell.length_b   1.000
_cell.length_c   1.000
_cell.angle_alpha   90.00
_cell.angle_beta   90.00
_cell.angle_gamma   90.00
#
_symmetry.space_group_name_H-M   'P 1'
#
loop_
_entity.id
_entity.type
_entity.pdbx_description
1 polymer ?
#
loop_
_entity_poly.entity_id
_entity_poly.type
_entity_poly.pdbx_seq_one_letter_code
_entity_poly.pdbx_strand_id
1 'polypeptide(L)'
;MSIKEIESTFKHNGKHYILFNTVDSSYNFLYFFNPKNENRSLLYGENLSLVLSKVLMNPSVVCLECHLGSQILGAVSLDEGDIIQNNLSLEEANMLLKNLKQKVREQKKSIKFF
;
A
#
# COMPACT_ATOMS: atom_id res chain seq x y z
N MET A 1 -7.06 -7.57 12.28
CA MET A 1 -6.46 -7.97 11.00
C MET A 1 -4.95 -8.00 11.10
N SER A 2 -4.36 -9.19 10.97
CA SER A 2 -2.89 -9.38 10.99
C SER A 2 -2.30 -9.36 9.59
N ILE A 3 -1.08 -8.84 9.44
CA ILE A 3 -0.35 -8.86 8.16
C ILE A 3 0.18 -10.27 7.92
N LYS A 4 -0.26 -10.91 6.84
CA LYS A 4 0.22 -12.22 6.40
C LYS A 4 1.65 -12.07 5.88
N GLU A 5 1.80 -11.26 4.83
CA GLU A 5 3.06 -11.06 4.14
C GLU A 5 3.14 -9.67 3.50
N ILE A 6 4.37 -9.19 3.33
CA ILE A 6 4.68 -8.03 2.49
C ILE A 6 5.16 -8.60 1.15
N GLU A 7 4.34 -8.49 0.12
CA GLU A 7 4.66 -9.01 -1.22
C GLU A 7 5.80 -8.23 -1.86
N SER A 8 5.77 -6.90 -1.73
CA SER A 8 6.75 -6.03 -2.37
C SER A 8 6.89 -4.69 -1.67
N THR A 9 8.09 -4.12 -1.76
CA THR A 9 8.39 -2.74 -1.36
C THR A 9 9.21 -2.09 -2.45
N PHE A 10 8.74 -0.98 -2.99
CA PHE A 10 9.39 -0.31 -4.12
C PHE A 10 9.20 1.20 -4.07
N LYS A 11 9.94 1.91 -4.92
CA LYS A 11 9.80 3.36 -5.11
C LYS A 11 9.41 3.64 -6.55
N HIS A 12 8.51 4.58 -6.74
CA HIS A 12 8.13 5.06 -8.07
C HIS A 12 7.75 6.55 -7.96
N ASN A 13 8.31 7.39 -8.84
CA ASN A 13 8.05 8.83 -8.89
C ASN A 13 8.08 9.56 -7.53
N GLY A 14 9.09 9.24 -6.72
CA GLY A 14 9.31 9.87 -5.41
C GLY A 14 8.42 9.33 -4.28
N LYS A 15 7.47 8.44 -4.58
CA LYS A 15 6.62 7.76 -3.61
C LYS A 15 7.22 6.43 -3.18
N HIS A 16 6.97 6.06 -1.94
CA HIS A 16 7.27 4.75 -1.37
C HIS A 16 6.02 3.90 -1.38
N TYR A 17 6.08 2.70 -1.91
CA TYR A 17 4.97 1.76 -1.99
C TYR A 17 5.28 0.49 -1.18
N ILE A 18 4.26 -0.02 -0.51
CA ILE A 18 4.27 -1.31 0.18
C ILE A 18 3.00 -2.06 -0.22
N LEU A 19 3.19 -3.17 -0.93
CA LEU A 19 2.13 -4.10 -1.29
C LEU A 19 2.15 -5.26 -0.30
N PHE A 20 1.00 -5.57 0.31
CA PHE A 20 0.91 -6.57 1.35
C PHE A 20 -0.47 -7.21 1.40
N ASN A 21 -0.53 -8.38 2.05
CA ASN A 21 -1.77 -9.14 2.22
C ASN A 21 -2.02 -9.37 3.71
N THR A 22 -3.29 -9.51 4.08
CA THR A 22 -3.69 -9.84 5.45
C THR A 22 -4.08 -11.30 5.55
N VAL A 23 -4.14 -11.82 6.78
CA VAL A 23 -4.56 -13.22 7.03
C VAL A 23 -6.06 -13.40 6.78
N ASP A 24 -6.84 -12.35 7.09
CA ASP A 24 -8.30 -12.41 7.18
C ASP A 24 -9.00 -11.93 5.89
N SER A 25 -8.25 -11.68 4.80
CA SER A 25 -8.79 -11.15 3.56
C SER A 25 -8.12 -11.75 2.34
N SER A 26 -8.91 -11.95 1.28
CA SER A 26 -8.42 -12.28 -0.07
C SER A 26 -7.94 -11.06 -0.86
N TYR A 27 -8.08 -9.85 -0.31
CA TYR A 27 -7.68 -8.62 -0.98
C TYR A 27 -6.18 -8.35 -0.83
N ASN A 28 -5.64 -7.67 -1.83
CA ASN A 28 -4.33 -7.03 -1.72
C ASN A 28 -4.51 -5.63 -1.14
N PHE A 29 -3.53 -5.18 -0.36
CA PHE A 29 -3.47 -3.84 0.19
C PHE A 29 -2.24 -3.12 -0.33
N LEU A 30 -2.42 -1.89 -0.79
CA LEU A 30 -1.35 -1.02 -1.23
C LEU A 30 -1.29 0.21 -0.33
N TYR A 31 -0.24 0.31 0.45
CA TYR A 31 0.12 1.54 1.14
C TYR A 31 1.11 2.32 0.30
N PHE A 32 0.90 3.63 0.17
CA PHE A 32 1.94 4.52 -0.36
C PHE A 32 2.07 5.82 0.41
N PHE A 33 3.26 6.40 0.35
CA PHE A 33 3.60 7.67 0.99
C PHE A 33 4.54 8.49 0.11
N ASN A 34 4.23 9.78 -0.01
CA ASN A 34 5.08 10.77 -0.65
C ASN A 34 5.71 11.68 0.42
N PRO A 35 7.03 11.64 0.63
CA PRO A 35 7.69 12.49 1.61
C PRO A 35 7.68 13.98 1.26
N LYS A 36 7.43 14.35 -0.01
CA LYS A 36 7.49 15.76 -0.43
C LYS A 36 6.27 16.57 -0.01
N ASN A 37 5.09 15.97 -0.02
CA ASN A 37 3.82 16.63 0.30
C ASN A 37 3.06 15.93 1.43
N GLU A 38 3.71 14.98 2.10
CA GLU A 38 3.15 14.17 3.18
C GLU A 38 1.90 13.34 2.82
N ASN A 39 1.53 13.29 1.54
CA ASN A 39 0.39 12.50 1.07
C ASN A 39 0.63 11.02 1.34
N ARG A 40 -0.40 10.37 1.87
CA ARG A 40 -0.38 8.92 2.10
C ARG A 40 -1.74 8.34 1.84
N SER A 41 -1.75 7.15 1.28
CA SER A 41 -2.98 6.41 1.08
C SER A 41 -2.79 4.94 1.39
N LEU A 42 -3.86 4.34 1.91
CA LEU A 42 -4.03 2.92 2.00
C LEU A 42 -5.20 2.53 1.10
N LEU A 43 -4.93 1.72 0.09
CA LEU A 43 -5.90 1.18 -0.84
C LEU A 43 -6.05 -0.32 -0.61
N TYR A 44 -7.23 -0.87 -0.85
CA TYR A 44 -7.41 -2.31 -0.94
C TYR A 44 -8.30 -2.69 -2.12
N GLY A 45 -8.10 -3.89 -2.63
CA GLY A 45 -8.81 -4.35 -3.81
C GLY A 45 -8.37 -5.73 -4.28
N GLU A 46 -8.92 -6.12 -5.42
CA GLU A 46 -8.62 -7.40 -6.06
C GLU A 46 -7.50 -7.22 -7.09
N ASN A 47 -6.63 -8.22 -7.24
CA ASN A 47 -5.62 -8.27 -8.30
C ASN A 47 -4.67 -7.06 -8.39
N LEU A 48 -4.50 -6.28 -7.30
CA LEU A 48 -3.63 -5.10 -7.32
C LEU A 48 -2.19 -5.48 -7.68
N SER A 49 -1.72 -6.63 -7.17
CA SER A 49 -0.38 -7.17 -7.46
C SER A 49 -0.15 -7.41 -8.96
N LEU A 50 -1.16 -7.97 -9.65
CA LEU A 50 -1.10 -8.25 -11.07
C LEU A 50 -1.13 -6.98 -11.92
N VAL A 51 -1.93 -5.98 -11.53
CA VAL A 51 -1.93 -4.69 -12.23
C VAL A 51 -0.62 -3.95 -12.01
N LEU A 52 -0.14 -3.87 -10.77
CA LEU A 52 1.13 -3.21 -10.45
C LEU A 52 2.31 -3.80 -11.22
N SER A 53 2.40 -5.14 -11.32
CA SER A 53 3.50 -5.77 -12.06
C SER A 53 3.51 -5.37 -13.55
N LYS A 54 2.34 -5.31 -14.20
CA LYS A 54 2.22 -4.85 -15.60
C LYS A 54 2.59 -3.38 -15.75
N VAL A 55 2.10 -2.54 -14.84
CA VAL A 55 2.29 -1.10 -14.91
C VAL A 55 3.76 -0.72 -14.64
N LEU A 56 4.42 -1.38 -13.70
CA LEU A 56 5.83 -1.16 -13.39
C LEU A 56 6.78 -1.57 -14.52
N MET A 57 6.38 -2.48 -15.40
CA MET A 57 7.15 -2.86 -16.59
C MET A 57 7.12 -1.78 -17.68
N ASN A 58 6.20 -0.81 -17.60
CA ASN A 58 6.09 0.25 -18.58
C ASN A 58 6.71 1.57 -18.05
N PRO A 59 7.86 2.01 -18.58
CA PRO A 59 8.53 3.23 -18.12
C PRO A 59 7.75 4.52 -18.45
N SER A 60 6.74 4.46 -19.33
CA SER A 60 5.90 5.62 -19.66
C SER A 60 4.83 5.91 -18.61
N VAL A 61 4.63 5.02 -17.63
CA VAL A 61 3.61 5.23 -16.61
C VAL A 61 4.10 6.20 -15.55
N VAL A 62 3.36 7.29 -15.39
CA VAL A 62 3.66 8.33 -14.39
C VAL A 62 2.85 8.14 -13.10
N CYS A 63 1.62 7.64 -13.20
CA CYS A 63 0.69 7.51 -12.07
C CYS A 63 0.24 6.07 -11.93
N LEU A 64 0.81 5.32 -10.97
CA LEU A 64 0.40 3.94 -10.73
C LEU A 64 -1.06 3.86 -10.27
N GLU A 65 -1.47 4.80 -9.43
CA GLU A 65 -2.81 4.85 -8.83
C GLU A 65 -3.91 4.98 -9.88
N CYS A 66 -3.64 5.73 -10.95
CA CYS A 66 -4.55 5.96 -12.07
C CYS A 66 -4.86 4.66 -12.83
N HIS A 67 -3.95 3.68 -12.82
CA HIS A 67 -4.15 2.37 -13.44
C HIS A 67 -4.81 1.36 -12.50
N LEU A 68 -4.93 1.67 -11.21
CA LEU A 68 -5.54 0.80 -10.20
C LEU A 68 -7.04 1.08 -10.00
N GLY A 69 -7.57 2.18 -10.55
CA GLY A 69 -8.92 2.67 -10.27
C GLY A 69 -10.02 1.62 -10.31
N SER A 70 -10.04 0.77 -11.34
CA SER A 70 -11.08 -0.26 -11.50
C SER A 70 -10.95 -1.45 -10.54
N GLN A 71 -9.81 -1.57 -9.86
CA GLN A 71 -9.50 -2.68 -8.95
C GLN A 71 -9.63 -2.28 -7.47
N ILE A 72 -9.71 -0.98 -7.18
CA ILE A 72 -9.82 -0.47 -5.81
C ILE A 72 -11.26 -0.64 -5.33
N LEU A 73 -11.43 -1.38 -4.23
CA LEU A 73 -12.71 -1.57 -3.56
C LEU A 73 -12.92 -0.62 -2.39
N GLY A 74 -11.82 -0.16 -1.78
CA GLY A 74 -11.85 0.88 -0.77
C GLY A 74 -10.49 1.50 -0.49
N ALA A 75 -10.52 2.64 0.17
CA ALA A 75 -9.39 3.52 0.34
C ALA A 75 -9.55 4.43 1.56
N VAL A 76 -8.41 4.75 2.18
CA VAL A 76 -8.27 5.95 3.03
C VAL A 76 -7.06 6.72 2.51
N SER A 77 -7.25 8.00 2.19
CA SER A 77 -6.19 8.89 1.71
C SER A 77 -6.13 10.15 2.55
N LEU A 78 -4.91 10.60 2.85
CA LEU A 78 -4.62 11.95 3.31
C LEU A 78 -4.08 12.72 2.12
N ASP A 79 -4.84 13.72 1.67
CA ASP A 79 -4.49 14.58 0.55
C ASP A 79 -4.65 16.04 0.96
N GLU A 80 -3.55 16.80 0.93
CA GLU A 80 -3.52 18.23 1.29
C GLU A 80 -4.13 18.57 2.68
N GLY A 81 -4.12 17.61 3.61
CA GLY A 81 -4.67 17.76 4.96
C GLY A 81 -6.07 17.20 5.14
N ASP A 82 -6.77 16.87 4.05
CA ASP A 82 -8.09 16.27 4.09
C ASP A 82 -8.02 14.75 4.09
N ILE A 83 -8.88 14.14 4.91
CA ILE A 83 -9.01 12.68 4.98
C ILE A 83 -10.20 12.25 4.12
N ILE A 84 -9.90 11.53 3.05
CA ILE A 84 -10.87 10.94 2.14
C ILE A 84 -11.01 9.45 2.49
N GLN A 85 -12.24 9.01 2.73
CA GLN A 85 -12.58 7.62 3.07
C GLN A 85 -13.54 7.05 2.04
N ASN A 86 -13.32 5.80 1.64
CA ASN A 86 -14.23 5.05 0.78
C ASN A 86 -14.18 3.57 1.17
N ASN A 87 -15.28 2.99 1.64
CA ASN A 87 -15.40 1.57 2.04
C ASN A 87 -14.30 1.05 3.00
N LEU A 88 -13.54 1.94 3.65
CA LEU A 88 -12.55 1.65 4.67
C LEU A 88 -12.58 2.81 5.65
N SER A 89 -12.78 2.52 6.93
CA SER A 89 -12.73 3.56 7.95
C SER A 89 -11.30 3.95 8.28
N LEU A 90 -11.12 5.19 8.75
CA LEU A 90 -9.83 5.68 9.25
C LEU A 90 -9.29 4.82 10.40
N GLU A 91 -10.16 4.30 11.26
CA GLU A 91 -9.78 3.43 12.38
C GLU A 91 -9.20 2.10 11.88
N GLU A 92 -9.90 1.43 10.96
CA GLU A 92 -9.43 0.19 10.33
C GLU A 92 -8.11 0.39 9.59
N ALA A 93 -8.00 1.48 8.83
CA ALA A 93 -6.77 1.85 8.15
C ALA A 93 -5.60 2.04 9.13
N ASN A 94 -5.82 2.77 10.23
CA ASN A 94 -4.78 2.99 11.24
C ASN A 94 -4.37 1.69 11.95
N MET A 95 -5.31 0.79 12.24
CA MET A 95 -5.00 -0.52 12.79
C MET A 95 -4.11 -1.34 11.84
N LEU A 96 -4.47 -1.38 10.55
CA LEU A 96 -3.68 -2.07 9.52
C LEU A 96 -2.27 -1.47 9.40
N LEU A 97 -2.15 -0.13 9.36
CA LEU A 97 -0.86 0.55 9.24
C LEU A 97 0.02 0.37 10.48
N LYS A 98 -0.56 0.29 11.68
CA LYS A 98 0.16 -0.04 12.91
C LYS A 98 0.78 -1.45 12.83
N ASN A 99 0.01 -2.42 12.36
CA ASN A 99 0.47 -3.80 12.19
C ASN A 99 1.52 -3.91 11.07
N LEU A 100 1.32 -3.21 9.96
CA LEU A 100 2.29 -3.13 8.86
C LEU A 100 3.63 -2.54 9.34
N LYS A 101 3.58 -1.43 10.11
CA LYS A 101 4.77 -0.80 10.67
C LYS A 101 5.55 -1.75 11.59
N GLN A 102 4.86 -2.58 12.37
CA GLN A 102 5.49 -3.60 13.19
C GLN A 102 6.16 -4.67 12.30
N LYS A 103 5.44 -5.22 11.31
CA LYS A 103 5.96 -6.26 10.40
C LYS A 103 7.20 -5.78 9.62
N VAL A 104 7.19 -4.55 9.12
CA VAL A 104 8.36 -3.94 8.43
C VAL A 104 9.56 -3.81 9.37
N ARG A 105 9.34 -3.47 10.66
CA ARG A 105 10.42 -3.41 11.66
C ARG A 105 11.00 -4.79 11.96
N GLU A 106 10.16 -5.81 12.02
CA GLU A 106 10.58 -7.19 12.21
C GLU A 106 11.45 -7.66 11.04
N GLN A 107 11.00 -7.50 9.78
CA GLN A 107 11.79 -7.86 8.59
C GLN A 107 13.16 -7.16 8.54
N LYS A 108 13.25 -5.90 9.00
CA LYS A 108 14.53 -5.15 9.09
C LYS A 108 15.45 -5.59 10.25
N LYS A 109 14.97 -6.41 11.18
CA LYS A 109 15.77 -7.02 12.27
C LYS A 109 16.09 -8.49 12.01
N SER A 110 15.44 -9.14 11.05
CA SER A 110 15.52 -10.59 10.81
C SER A 110 16.69 -11.04 9.94
N ILE A 111 17.57 -10.15 9.47
CA ILE A 111 18.73 -10.57 8.67
C ILE A 111 20.03 -10.29 9.45
N LYS A 112 20.55 -11.34 10.10
CA LYS A 112 21.98 -11.51 10.32
C LYS A 112 22.50 -12.39 9.18
N PHE A 113 23.52 -11.93 8.47
CA PHE A 113 24.19 -12.72 7.43
C PHE A 113 25.13 -13.76 8.07
N PHE A 114 25.39 -14.85 7.33
CA PHE A 114 26.59 -15.66 7.47
C PHE A 114 27.76 -14.99 6.76
#